data_AF-A0A2V6MAK8-F1
#
_entry.id   AF-A0A2V6MAK8-F1
#
_cell.length_a   1.000
_cell.length_b   1.000
_cell.length_c   1.000
_cell.angle_alpha   90.00
_cell.angle_beta   90.00
_cell.angle_gamma   90.00
#
_symmetry.space_group_name_H-M   'P 1'
#
loop_
_entity.id
_entity.type
_entity.pdbx_description
1 polymer ?
#
loop_
_entity_poly.entity_id
_entity_poly.type
_entity_poly.pdbx_seq_one_letter_code
_entity_poly.pdbx_strand_id
1 'polypeptide(L)'
;PATLYYRFLRGKDVRYTGLDVSPSFIAALNKAGGHGIVWDLRSNTALPRADYVIIQGALYFFLPDPSPLIDRMLTAANREVIIAEAIRNLSSSAVPGVSKLAKRLAGAAQGSEAVRFSEETLDQLFADYGPESKRSFKIPGGRDKVYVLRKTGVPVGVQ
;
A
#
# COMPACT_ATOMS: atom_id res chain seq x y z
N PRO A 1 2.73 -13.66 6.00
CA PRO A 1 1.41 -13.05 5.73
C PRO A 1 1.06 -12.04 6.82
N ALA A 2 0.42 -10.92 6.47
CA ALA A 2 -0.10 -9.93 7.41
C ALA A 2 0.90 -9.43 8.49
N THR A 3 2.15 -9.18 8.12
CA THR A 3 3.22 -8.71 9.02
C THR A 3 2.81 -7.46 9.81
N LEU A 4 2.10 -6.53 9.17
CA LEU A 4 1.57 -5.33 9.82
C LEU A 4 0.72 -5.68 11.04
N TYR A 5 -0.24 -6.61 10.87
CA TYR A 5 -1.11 -7.03 11.96
C TYR A 5 -0.31 -7.70 13.09
N TYR A 6 0.46 -8.75 12.77
CA TYR A 6 1.13 -9.54 13.80
C TYR A 6 2.16 -8.78 14.60
N ARG A 7 2.95 -7.92 13.94
CA ARG A 7 4.08 -7.25 14.59
C ARG A 7 3.68 -5.94 15.25
N PHE A 8 2.64 -5.27 14.77
CA PHE A 8 2.37 -3.89 15.16
C PHE A 8 0.93 -3.61 15.61
N LEU A 9 -0.08 -4.31 15.09
CA LEU A 9 -1.48 -3.99 15.40
C LEU A 9 -2.11 -4.94 16.43
N ARG A 10 -1.68 -6.21 16.50
CA ARG A 10 -2.30 -7.22 17.38
C ARG A 10 -2.30 -6.84 18.86
N GLY A 11 -1.26 -6.14 19.33
CA GLY A 11 -1.15 -5.67 20.71
C GLY A 11 -1.75 -4.29 20.95
N LYS A 12 -2.41 -3.68 19.96
CA LYS A 12 -3.08 -2.39 20.07
C LYS A 12 -4.58 -2.59 20.15
N ASP A 13 -5.26 -1.68 20.83
CA ASP A 13 -6.73 -1.63 20.85
C ASP A 13 -7.25 -1.00 19.54
N VAL A 14 -7.16 -1.78 18.45
CA VAL A 14 -7.61 -1.37 17.11
C VAL A 14 -8.37 -2.50 16.43
N ARG A 15 -9.37 -2.13 15.64
CA ARG A 15 -10.08 -3.07 14.75
C ARG A 15 -9.36 -3.13 13.40
N TYR A 16 -8.80 -4.30 13.07
CA TYR A 16 -8.09 -4.54 11.82
C TYR A 16 -8.89 -5.44 10.90
N THR A 17 -9.02 -5.03 9.62
CA THR A 17 -9.61 -5.84 8.56
C THR A 17 -8.62 -5.95 7.40
N GLY A 18 -8.15 -7.17 7.10
CA GLY A 18 -7.30 -7.44 5.94
C GLY A 18 -8.13 -7.80 4.70
N LEU A 19 -7.84 -7.17 3.57
CA LEU A 19 -8.47 -7.45 2.28
C LEU A 19 -7.44 -8.05 1.33
N ASP A 20 -7.74 -9.19 0.72
CA ASP A 20 -6.89 -9.81 -0.30
C ASP A 20 -7.73 -10.68 -1.24
N VAL A 21 -7.34 -10.80 -2.50
CA VAL A 21 -8.02 -11.66 -3.48
C VAL A 21 -7.75 -13.15 -3.21
N SER A 22 -6.65 -13.48 -2.52
CA SER A 22 -6.19 -14.84 -2.23
C SER A 22 -6.95 -15.45 -1.04
N PRO A 23 -7.79 -16.48 -1.26
CA PRO A 23 -8.53 -17.13 -0.17
C PRO A 23 -7.61 -17.82 0.84
N SER A 24 -6.47 -18.36 0.39
CA SER A 24 -5.51 -19.05 1.25
C SER A 24 -4.80 -18.09 2.19
N PHE A 25 -4.47 -16.88 1.71
CA PHE A 25 -3.92 -15.82 2.56
C PHE A 25 -4.91 -15.40 3.65
N ILE A 26 -6.18 -15.20 3.28
CA ILE A 26 -7.23 -14.79 4.21
C ILE A 26 -7.52 -15.88 5.24
N ALA A 27 -7.58 -17.15 4.82
CA ALA A 27 -7.71 -18.28 5.74
C ALA A 27 -6.55 -18.32 6.75
N ALA A 28 -5.31 -18.08 6.32
CA ALA A 28 -4.15 -18.03 7.20
C ALA A 28 -4.21 -16.84 8.18
N LEU A 29 -4.62 -15.66 7.73
CA LEU A 29 -4.83 -14.49 8.59
C LEU A 29 -5.86 -14.76 9.69
N ASN A 30 -7.02 -15.31 9.30
CA ASN A 30 -8.12 -15.64 10.20
C ASN A 30 -7.71 -16.71 11.21
N LYS A 31 -7.01 -17.78 10.77
CA LYS A 31 -6.51 -18.85 11.64
C LYS A 31 -5.59 -18.34 12.75
N ALA A 32 -4.82 -17.28 12.47
CA ALA A 32 -3.91 -16.69 13.44
C ALA A 32 -4.50 -15.49 14.21
N GLY A 33 -5.85 -15.38 14.23
CA GLY A 33 -6.59 -14.46 15.10
C GLY A 33 -6.80 -13.05 14.56
N GLY A 34 -6.39 -12.79 13.32
CA GLY A 34 -6.77 -11.57 12.62
C GLY A 34 -8.18 -11.68 12.02
N HIS A 35 -8.67 -10.58 11.45
CA HIS A 35 -9.89 -10.58 10.66
C HIS A 35 -9.57 -10.22 9.21
N GLY A 36 -9.95 -11.09 8.29
CA GLY A 36 -9.71 -10.97 6.86
C GLY A 36 -10.93 -11.32 6.03
N ILE A 37 -11.08 -10.62 4.92
CA ILE A 37 -12.17 -10.77 3.94
C ILE A 37 -11.55 -10.99 2.56
N VAL A 38 -12.00 -12.04 1.86
CA VAL A 38 -11.64 -12.23 0.45
C VAL A 38 -12.28 -11.11 -0.36
N TRP A 39 -11.46 -10.32 -1.02
CA TRP A 39 -11.90 -9.10 -1.68
C TRP A 39 -11.14 -8.85 -2.97
N ASP A 40 -11.87 -8.69 -4.08
CA ASP A 40 -11.29 -8.24 -5.33
C ASP A 40 -11.26 -6.71 -5.39
N LEU A 41 -10.07 -6.14 -5.20
CA LEU A 41 -9.84 -4.70 -5.29
C LEU A 41 -10.03 -4.14 -6.71
N ARG A 42 -10.06 -4.99 -7.75
CA ARG A 42 -10.39 -4.57 -9.13
C ARG A 42 -11.89 -4.44 -9.38
N SER A 43 -12.73 -4.99 -8.48
CA SER A 43 -14.18 -4.79 -8.56
C SER A 43 -14.57 -3.36 -8.16
N ASN A 44 -15.74 -2.90 -8.65
CA ASN A 44 -16.31 -1.59 -8.28
C ASN A 44 -17.01 -1.59 -6.92
N THR A 45 -16.91 -2.68 -6.14
CA THR A 45 -17.54 -2.79 -4.82
C THR A 45 -16.93 -1.78 -3.85
N ALA A 46 -17.77 -1.03 -3.12
CA ALA A 46 -17.29 -0.05 -2.15
C ALA A 46 -16.43 -0.70 -1.04
N LEU A 47 -15.28 -0.10 -0.72
CA LEU A 47 -14.41 -0.61 0.35
C LEU A 47 -15.10 -0.43 1.71
N PRO A 48 -14.89 -1.37 2.67
CA PRO A 48 -15.35 -1.20 4.05
C PRO A 48 -14.83 0.11 4.66
N ARG A 49 -15.70 0.83 5.37
CA ARG A 49 -15.34 2.10 6.04
C ARG A 49 -14.36 1.84 7.17
N ALA A 50 -13.32 2.67 7.29
CA ALA A 50 -12.31 2.58 8.34
C ALA A 50 -11.73 3.97 8.65
N ASP A 51 -11.14 4.13 9.84
CA ASP A 51 -10.44 5.39 10.16
C ASP A 51 -9.19 5.58 9.30
N TYR A 52 -8.47 4.49 9.10
CA TYR A 52 -7.25 4.42 8.30
C TYR A 52 -7.40 3.34 7.23
N VAL A 53 -7.13 3.69 5.98
CA VAL A 53 -7.09 2.73 4.86
C VAL A 53 -5.67 2.65 4.34
N ILE A 54 -5.11 1.44 4.27
CA ILE A 54 -3.69 1.23 3.99
C ILE A 54 -3.53 0.28 2.80
N ILE A 55 -2.62 0.62 1.88
CA ILE A 55 -2.10 -0.30 0.87
C ILE A 55 -0.56 -0.30 0.93
N GLN A 56 0.04 -1.49 0.87
CA GLN A 56 1.49 -1.67 1.01
C GLN A 56 2.04 -2.58 -0.09
N GLY A 57 2.94 -2.05 -0.92
CA GLY A 57 3.67 -2.80 -1.96
C GLY A 57 2.76 -3.49 -2.98
N ALA A 58 1.61 -2.89 -3.26
CA ALA A 58 0.57 -3.48 -4.10
C ALA A 58 -0.11 -2.48 -5.03
N LEU A 59 0.23 -1.18 -4.95
CA LEU A 59 -0.39 -0.16 -5.80
C LEU A 59 -0.03 -0.36 -7.28
N TYR A 60 1.17 -0.89 -7.55
CA TYR A 60 1.63 -1.12 -8.93
C TYR A 60 0.78 -2.11 -9.72
N PHE A 61 -0.01 -2.99 -9.06
CA PHE A 61 -0.94 -3.90 -9.72
C PHE A 61 -2.13 -3.20 -10.41
N PHE A 62 -2.30 -1.90 -10.16
CA PHE A 62 -3.37 -1.05 -10.69
C PHE A 62 -2.86 -0.05 -11.73
N LEU A 63 -1.62 -0.18 -12.18
CA LEU A 63 -1.12 0.60 -13.31
C LEU A 63 -1.84 0.21 -14.63
N PRO A 64 -1.96 1.13 -15.59
CA PRO A 64 -1.33 2.46 -15.62
C PRO A 64 -2.05 3.54 -14.79
N ASP A 65 -3.30 3.33 -14.40
CA ASP A 65 -4.11 4.32 -13.68
C ASP A 65 -4.61 3.79 -12.32
N PRO A 66 -3.88 4.04 -11.23
CA PRO A 66 -4.28 3.64 -9.88
C PRO A 66 -5.26 4.62 -9.23
N SER A 67 -5.58 5.75 -9.87
CA SER A 67 -6.40 6.83 -9.30
C SER A 67 -7.78 6.35 -8.83
N PRO A 68 -8.51 5.50 -9.58
CA PRO A 68 -9.82 5.00 -9.14
C PRO A 68 -9.77 4.19 -7.83
N LEU A 69 -8.67 3.48 -7.58
CA LEU A 69 -8.47 2.78 -6.31
C LEU A 69 -8.22 3.78 -5.17
N ILE A 70 -7.37 4.79 -5.42
CA ILE A 70 -7.07 5.83 -4.43
C ILE A 70 -8.34 6.60 -4.04
N ASP A 71 -9.20 6.93 -5.00
CA ASP A 71 -10.49 7.60 -4.76
C ASP A 71 -11.42 6.75 -3.87
N ARG A 72 -11.47 5.43 -4.12
CA ARG A 72 -12.22 4.50 -3.28
C ARG A 72 -11.63 4.40 -1.87
N MET A 73 -10.31 4.42 -1.73
CA MET A 73 -9.65 4.45 -0.43
C MET A 73 -9.96 5.74 0.33
N LEU A 74 -9.91 6.91 -0.33
CA LEU A 74 -10.27 8.22 0.24
C LEU A 74 -11.75 8.28 0.64
N THR A 75 -12.62 7.68 -0.18
CA THR A 75 -14.04 7.53 0.12
C THR A 75 -14.27 6.65 1.35
N ALA A 76 -13.52 5.57 1.51
CA ALA A 76 -13.65 4.64 2.62
C ALA A 76 -12.98 5.11 3.92
N ALA A 77 -11.97 5.97 3.84
CA ALA A 77 -11.28 6.52 5.00
C ALA A 77 -12.11 7.58 5.74
N ASN A 78 -12.07 7.57 7.06
CA ASN A 78 -12.55 8.68 7.90
C ASN A 78 -11.46 9.71 8.15
N ARG A 79 -10.21 9.27 8.31
CA ARG A 79 -9.09 10.15 8.67
C ARG A 79 -8.04 10.20 7.57
N GLU A 80 -7.37 9.07 7.32
CA GLU A 80 -6.19 9.05 6.45
C GLU A 80 -6.13 7.81 5.55
N VAL A 81 -5.58 8.01 4.36
CA VAL A 81 -5.14 6.96 3.45
C VAL A 81 -3.61 6.89 3.50
N ILE A 82 -3.06 5.70 3.71
CA ILE A 82 -1.62 5.46 3.78
C ILE A 82 -1.21 4.53 2.64
N ILE A 83 -0.30 5.00 1.81
CA ILE A 83 0.18 4.29 0.63
C ILE A 83 1.68 4.15 0.78
N ALA A 84 2.16 2.92 0.92
CA ALA A 84 3.58 2.60 0.98
C ALA A 84 3.96 1.78 -0.26
N GLU A 85 4.82 2.32 -1.11
CA GLU A 85 5.14 1.69 -2.38
C GLU A 85 6.64 1.70 -2.67
N ALA A 86 7.13 0.64 -3.33
CA ALA A 86 8.53 0.51 -3.68
C ALA A 86 8.88 1.46 -4.82
N ILE A 87 9.89 2.30 -4.61
CA ILE A 87 10.41 3.27 -5.59
C ILE A 87 11.81 2.92 -6.10
N ARG A 88 12.43 1.87 -5.55
CA ARG A 88 13.74 1.35 -5.99
C ARG A 88 13.71 -0.16 -6.13
N ASN A 89 14.23 -0.65 -7.26
CA ASN A 89 14.44 -2.07 -7.45
C ASN A 89 15.72 -2.53 -6.72
N LEU A 90 15.68 -3.69 -6.05
CA LEU A 90 16.89 -4.40 -5.60
C LEU A 90 17.87 -4.71 -6.76
N SER A 91 17.40 -4.70 -8.01
CA SER A 91 18.21 -4.91 -9.21
C SER A 91 19.05 -3.69 -9.64
N SER A 92 18.85 -2.50 -9.03
CA SER A 92 19.62 -1.29 -9.31
C SER A 92 20.72 -1.00 -8.29
N SER A 93 21.15 -2.01 -7.52
CA SER A 93 22.19 -1.83 -6.50
C SER A 93 23.50 -1.33 -7.13
N ALA A 94 24.08 -0.25 -6.58
CA ALA A 94 25.32 0.39 -7.06
C ALA A 94 26.59 -0.46 -6.84
N VAL A 95 26.44 -1.68 -6.31
CA VAL A 95 27.54 -2.63 -6.09
C VAL A 95 27.66 -3.56 -7.31
N PRO A 96 28.80 -3.57 -8.03
CA PRO A 96 29.03 -4.49 -9.14
C PRO A 96 28.76 -5.94 -8.71
N GLY A 97 27.89 -6.65 -9.44
CA GLY A 97 27.61 -8.07 -9.20
C GLY A 97 26.34 -8.38 -8.38
N VAL A 98 25.92 -7.51 -7.46
CA VAL A 98 24.66 -7.69 -6.70
C VAL A 98 23.44 -7.58 -7.62
N SER A 99 23.51 -6.69 -8.62
CA SER A 99 22.49 -6.56 -9.66
C SER A 99 22.27 -7.87 -10.44
N LYS A 100 23.31 -8.66 -10.72
CA LYS A 100 23.19 -9.93 -11.46
C LYS A 100 22.50 -11.01 -10.65
N LEU A 101 22.79 -11.10 -9.34
CA LEU A 101 22.13 -12.06 -8.44
C LEU A 101 20.66 -11.67 -8.21
N ALA A 102 20.40 -10.38 -8.01
CA ALA A 102 19.04 -9.84 -7.88
C ALA A 102 18.21 -10.05 -9.15
N LYS A 103 18.80 -9.86 -10.35
CA LYS A 103 18.15 -10.15 -11.64
C LYS A 103 17.86 -11.64 -11.84
N ARG A 104 18.76 -12.54 -11.42
CA ARG A 104 18.52 -13.99 -11.48
C ARG A 104 17.40 -14.45 -10.53
N LEU A 105 17.34 -13.88 -9.33
CA LEU A 105 16.28 -14.18 -8.37
C LEU A 105 14.93 -13.57 -8.79
N ALA A 106 14.94 -12.37 -9.39
CA ALA A 106 13.75 -11.76 -9.97
C ALA A 106 13.27 -12.50 -11.22
N GLY A 107 14.17 -13.00 -12.07
CA GLY A 107 13.84 -13.77 -13.27
C GLY A 107 13.28 -15.17 -13.00
N ALA A 108 13.53 -15.73 -11.81
CA ALA A 108 12.89 -16.98 -11.36
C ALA A 108 11.42 -16.76 -10.92
N ALA A 109 11.01 -15.50 -10.66
CA ALA A 109 9.62 -15.12 -10.50
C ALA A 109 9.05 -14.72 -11.88
N GLN A 110 8.59 -15.70 -12.65
CA GLN A 110 7.96 -15.48 -13.95
C GLN A 110 6.77 -14.52 -13.86
N GLY A 111 6.78 -13.45 -14.68
CA GLY A 111 5.59 -12.65 -14.98
C GLY A 111 5.86 -11.16 -15.21
N SER A 112 6.23 -10.80 -16.44
CA SER A 112 6.39 -9.43 -16.97
C SER A 112 7.42 -8.53 -16.27
N GLU A 113 8.14 -7.69 -17.01
CA GLU A 113 8.69 -6.46 -16.44
C GLU A 113 7.50 -5.63 -15.93
N ALA A 114 7.01 -5.95 -14.73
CA ALA A 114 5.90 -5.24 -14.13
C ALA A 114 6.33 -3.77 -14.07
N VAL A 115 5.63 -2.92 -14.82
CA VAL A 115 5.78 -1.47 -14.72
C VAL A 115 5.65 -1.17 -13.24
N ARG A 116 6.72 -0.70 -12.63
CA ARG A 116 6.79 -0.31 -11.23
C ARG A 116 6.97 1.18 -11.17
N PHE A 117 6.58 1.76 -10.05
CA PHE A 117 6.85 3.16 -9.80
C PHE A 117 8.36 3.41 -9.69
N SER A 118 8.84 4.42 -10.40
CA SER A 118 9.98 5.22 -9.97
C SER A 118 9.52 6.23 -8.92
N GLU A 119 10.45 6.83 -8.17
CA GLU A 119 10.13 7.95 -7.27
C GLU A 119 9.40 9.06 -8.05
N GLU A 120 9.89 9.43 -9.23
CA GLU A 120 9.27 10.46 -10.09
C GLU A 120 7.83 10.13 -10.50
N THR A 121 7.57 8.91 -10.99
CA THR A 121 6.21 8.52 -11.42
C THR A 121 5.25 8.44 -10.24
N LEU A 122 5.74 8.07 -9.04
CA LEU A 122 4.92 8.07 -7.83
C LEU A 122 4.65 9.51 -7.37
N ASP A 123 5.64 10.39 -7.45
CA ASP A 123 5.50 11.80 -7.10
C ASP A 123 4.49 12.49 -8.02
N GLN A 124 4.54 12.19 -9.32
CA GLN A 124 3.59 12.71 -10.31
C GLN A 124 2.14 12.26 -10.02
N LEU A 125 1.93 10.99 -9.62
CA LEU A 125 0.62 10.49 -9.23
C LEU A 125 0.00 11.28 -8.06
N PHE A 126 0.83 11.80 -7.16
CA PHE A 126 0.38 12.59 -6.01
C PHE A 126 0.60 14.09 -6.16
N ALA A 127 0.94 14.60 -7.35
CA ALA A 127 1.28 16.00 -7.57
C ALA A 127 0.10 16.93 -7.21
N ASP A 128 -1.12 16.55 -7.59
CA ASP A 128 -2.33 17.37 -7.47
C ASP A 128 -2.87 17.48 -6.03
N TYR A 129 -2.37 16.66 -5.11
CA TYR A 129 -2.73 16.76 -3.69
C TYR A 129 -1.91 17.86 -3.00
N GLY A 130 -2.60 18.87 -2.46
CA GLY A 130 -1.98 19.98 -1.74
C GLY A 130 -1.20 19.56 -0.47
N PRO A 131 -0.25 20.39 0.01
CA PRO A 131 0.60 20.05 1.16
C PRO A 131 -0.17 19.89 2.48
N GLU A 132 -1.30 20.59 2.63
CA GLU A 132 -2.19 20.47 3.82
C GLU A 132 -2.87 19.09 3.90
N SER A 133 -3.11 18.46 2.75
CA SER A 133 -3.77 17.15 2.63
C SER A 133 -2.79 16.01 2.37
N LYS A 134 -1.49 16.29 2.19
CA LYS A 134 -0.49 15.29 1.81
C LYS A 134 0.81 15.45 2.59
N ARG A 135 1.24 14.35 3.21
CA ARG A 135 2.62 14.17 3.68
C ARG A 135 3.30 13.04 2.90
N SER A 136 4.57 13.21 2.56
CA SER A 136 5.37 12.12 2.00
C SER A 136 6.73 11.99 2.68
N PHE A 137 7.27 10.77 2.74
CA PHE A 137 8.61 10.50 3.25
C PHE A 137 9.12 9.15 2.73
N LYS A 138 10.45 8.98 2.71
CA LYS A 138 11.08 7.69 2.41
C LYS A 138 11.30 6.90 3.69
N ILE A 139 11.06 5.59 3.65
CA ILE A 139 11.40 4.69 4.75
C ILE A 139 12.94 4.57 4.82
N PRO A 140 13.56 4.43 6.01
CA PRO A 140 14.99 4.16 6.13
C PRO A 140 15.46 3.06 5.19
N GLY A 141 16.55 3.31 4.46
CA GLY A 141 17.01 2.47 3.34
C GLY A 141 16.53 2.93 1.96
N GLY A 142 15.56 3.84 1.89
CA GLY A 142 15.15 4.55 0.67
C GLY A 142 14.49 3.69 -0.41
N ARG A 143 14.13 2.45 -0.09
CA ARG A 143 13.52 1.50 -1.04
C ARG A 143 12.04 1.81 -1.29
N ASP A 144 11.35 2.26 -0.25
CA ASP A 144 9.92 2.51 -0.25
C ASP A 144 9.67 3.99 0.08
N LYS A 145 8.69 4.58 -0.61
CA LYS A 145 8.16 5.92 -0.29
C LYS A 145 6.74 5.78 0.23
N VAL A 146 6.42 6.56 1.25
CA VAL A 146 5.12 6.59 1.90
C VAL A 146 4.45 7.91 1.58
N TYR A 147 3.19 7.82 1.19
CA TYR A 147 2.24 8.93 1.12
C TYR A 147 1.18 8.75 2.19
N VAL A 148 0.88 9.83 2.88
CA VAL A 148 -0.25 9.94 3.80
C VAL A 148 -1.15 11.04 3.27
N LEU A 149 -2.36 10.66 2.87
CA LEU A 149 -3.39 11.59 2.41
C LEU A 149 -4.41 11.78 3.53
N ARG A 150 -4.59 13.03 3.96
CA ARG A 150 -5.60 13.43 4.93
C ARG A 150 -6.88 13.79 4.20
N LYS A 151 -8.01 13.37 4.76
CA LYS A 151 -9.31 13.87 4.33
C LYS A 151 -9.46 15.32 4.82
N THR A 152 -9.24 16.29 3.93
CA THR A 152 -9.49 17.70 4.24
C THR A 152 -10.99 17.93 4.41
N GLY A 153 -11.39 18.26 5.65
CA GLY A 153 -12.76 18.68 5.98
C GLY A 153 -13.60 17.64 6.72
N VAL A 154 -13.35 17.45 8.01
CA VAL A 154 -14.42 17.44 9.03
C VAL A 154 -13.94 18.41 10.12
N PRO A 155 -14.72 19.45 10.51
CA PRO A 155 -14.38 20.26 11.67
C PRO A 155 -14.15 19.33 12.85
N VAL A 156 -13.09 19.55 13.62
CA VAL A 156 -12.98 18.95 14.95
C VAL A 156 -14.14 19.55 15.75
N GLY A 157 -15.27 18.82 15.77
CA GLY A 157 -16.32 19.06 16.74
C GLY A 157 -15.66 18.87 18.09
N VAL A 158 -15.50 19.98 18.81
CA VAL A 158 -15.19 19.98 20.23
C VAL A 158 -16.25 19.10 20.90
N GLN A 159 -15.83 17.98 21.48
CA GLN A 159 -16.54 17.30 22.56
C GLN A 159 -15.68 17.40 23.81
#